data_AF-A0A850H0I7-F1
#
_entry.id   AF-A0A850H0I7-F1
#
_cell.length_a   1.000
_cell.length_b   1.000
_cell.length_c   1.000
_cell.angle_alpha   90.00
_cell.angle_beta   90.00
_cell.angle_gamma   90.00
#
_symmetry.space_group_name_H-M   'P 1'
#
loop_
_entity.id
_entity.type
_entity.pdbx_description
1 polymer ?
#
loop_
_entity_poly.entity_id
_entity_poly.type
_entity_poly.pdbx_seq_one_letter_code
_entity_poly.pdbx_strand_id
1 'polypeptide(L)' 'MMYDRRFFQTKLGQAALASTAAMAIFAALSSQIVLQTPPPVAMQFAQVELA' A
#
# COMPACT_ATOMS: atom_id res chain seq x y z
N MET A 1 -4.35 -25.29 5.19
CA MET A 1 -4.08 -24.21 4.21
C MET A 1 -5.10 -24.32 3.08
N MET A 2 -6.23 -23.62 3.16
CA MET A 2 -7.17 -23.51 2.03
C MET A 2 -6.99 -22.14 1.39
N TYR A 3 -6.07 -22.07 0.42
CA TYR A 3 -6.08 -20.98 -0.56
C TYR A 3 -7.22 -21.28 -1.53
N ASP A 4 -8.43 -20.82 -1.19
CA ASP A 4 -9.61 -21.09 -1.99
C ASP A 4 -9.66 -20.11 -3.17
N ARG A 5 -8.95 -20.49 -4.23
CA ARG A 5 -8.85 -19.78 -5.51
C ARG A 5 -10.23 -19.51 -6.14
N ARG A 6 -11.28 -20.18 -5.66
CA ARG A 6 -12.69 -19.97 -6.04
C ARG A 6 -13.27 -18.68 -5.45
N PHE A 7 -12.75 -18.20 -4.31
CA PHE A 7 -13.17 -16.92 -3.73
C PHE A 7 -12.91 -15.75 -4.69
N PHE A 8 -11.76 -15.76 -5.36
CA PHE A 8 -11.39 -14.76 -6.38
C PHE A 8 -12.24 -14.82 -7.66
N GLN A 9 -13.00 -15.89 -7.88
CA GLN A 9 -13.95 -15.98 -9.00
C GLN A 9 -15.32 -15.41 -8.64
N THR A 10 -15.58 -15.14 -7.36
CA THR A 10 -16.82 -14.47 -6.93
C THR A 10 -16.73 -12.96 -7.21
N LYS A 11 -17.89 -12.30 -7.39
CA LYS A 11 -17.94 -10.83 -7.56
C LYS A 11 -17.26 -10.08 -6.40
N LEU A 12 -17.38 -10.60 -5.18
CA LEU A 12 -16.72 -10.05 -3.99
C LEU A 12 -15.20 -10.19 -4.07
N GLY A 13 -14.72 -11.37 -4.44
CA GLY A 13 -13.28 -11.61 -4.61
C GLY A 13 -12.68 -10.80 -5.75
N GLN A 14 -13.40 -10.59 -6.86
CA GLN A 14 -12.94 -9.72 -7.94
C GLN A 14 -12.91 -8.25 -7.53
N ALA A 15 -13.90 -7.76 -6.79
CA ALA A 15 -13.88 -6.39 -6.26
C ALA A 15 -12.71 -6.18 -5.29
N ALA A 16 -12.45 -7.15 -4.40
CA ALA A 16 -11.31 -7.12 -3.50
C ALA A 16 -9.98 -7.12 -4.29
N LEU A 17 -9.83 -8.01 -5.27
CA LEU A 17 -8.63 -8.10 -6.11
C LEU A 17 -8.41 -6.80 -6.90
N ALA A 18 -9.47 -6.21 -7.46
CA ALA A 18 -9.40 -4.92 -8.15
C ALA A 18 -8.94 -3.80 -7.22
N SER A 19 -9.46 -3.74 -5.99
CA SER A 19 -9.04 -2.76 -4.98
C SER A 19 -7.57 -2.96 -4.56
N THR A 20 -7.16 -4.20 -4.27
CA THR A 20 -5.77 -4.51 -3.93
C THR A 20 -4.82 -4.22 -5.09
N ALA A 21 -5.23 -4.52 -6.33
CA ALA A 21 -4.45 -4.21 -7.52
C ALA A 21 -4.29 -2.70 -7.71
N ALA A 22 -5.37 -1.92 -7.53
CA ALA A 22 -5.30 -0.46 -7.58
C ALA A 22 -4.35 0.11 -6.50
N MET A 23 -4.44 -0.40 -5.27
CA MET A 23 -3.52 -0.06 -4.18
C MET A 23 -2.06 -0.41 -4.53
N ALA A 24 -1.81 -1.58 -5.09
CA ALA A 24 -0.47 -2.02 -5.47
C ALA A 24 0.12 -1.15 -6.60
N ILE A 25 -0.69 -0.82 -7.61
CA ILE A 25 -0.28 0.08 -8.71
C ILE A 25 0.05 1.46 -8.14
N PHE A 26 -0.82 2.01 -7.28
CA PHE A 26 -0.58 3.30 -6.62
C PHE A 26 0.69 3.28 -5.76
N ALA A 27 0.89 2.25 -4.94
CA ALA A 27 2.07 2.11 -4.10
C ALA A 27 3.36 1.97 -4.92
N ALA A 28 3.33 1.23 -6.03
CA ALA A 28 4.48 1.10 -6.93
C ALA A 28 4.81 2.43 -7.61
N LEU A 29 3.80 3.16 -8.11
CA LEU A 29 3.99 4.48 -8.72
C LEU A 29 4.46 5.51 -7.68
N SER A 30 3.87 5.50 -6.49
CA SER A 30 4.25 6.33 -5.33
C SER A 30 5.70 6.07 -4.91
N SER A 31 6.14 4.82 -4.91
CA SER A 31 7.53 4.46 -4.59
C SER A 31 8.52 5.05 -5.59
N GLN A 32 8.16 5.12 -6.89
CA GLN A 32 9.01 5.80 -7.87
C GLN A 32 9.12 7.31 -7.61
N ILE A 33 8.03 7.94 -7.16
CA ILE A 33 8.03 9.35 -6.77
C ILE A 33 8.92 9.57 -5.55
N VAL A 34 8.82 8.72 -4.52
CA VAL A 34 9.66 8.81 -3.31
C VAL A 34 11.15 8.64 -3.63
N LEU A 35 11.52 7.80 -4.61
CA LEU A 35 12.91 7.60 -5.01
C LEU A 35 13.49 8.77 -5.83
N GLN A 36 12.65 9.51 -6.55
CA GLN A 36 13.07 10.65 -7.37
C GLN A 36 12.99 11.99 -6.63
N THR A 37 12.18 12.06 -5.58
CA THR A 37 12.07 13.25 -4.76
C THR A 37 13.16 13.18 -3.68
N PRO A 38 14.04 14.19 -3.55
CA PRO A 38 14.92 14.28 -2.39
C PRO A 38 14.05 14.14 -1.14
N PRO A 39 14.43 13.30 -0.16
CA PRO A 39 13.64 13.15 1.05
C PRO A 39 13.36 14.56 1.59
N PRO A 40 12.10 14.95 1.84
CA PRO A 40 11.84 16.22 2.50
C PRO A 40 12.72 16.21 3.75
N VAL A 41 13.50 17.28 3.97
CA VAL A 41 14.30 17.45 5.18
C VAL A 41 13.42 16.99 6.32
N ALA A 42 13.79 15.85 6.93
CA ALA A 42 12.99 15.26 7.98
C ALA A 42 12.89 16.36 9.03
N MET A 43 11.75 17.05 9.11
CA MET A 43 11.42 17.77 10.31
C MET A 43 11.39 16.68 11.35
N GLN A 44 12.44 16.65 12.17
CA GLN A 44 12.48 15.89 13.39
C GLN A 44 11.29 16.41 14.21
N PHE A 45 10.11 15.84 13.97
CA PHE A 45 9.05 15.87 14.95
C PHE A 45 9.69 15.20 16.15
N ALA A 46 10.06 16.01 17.14
CA ALA A 46 10.61 15.51 18.39
C ALA A 46 9.64 14.42 18.85
N GLN A 47 10.10 13.18 18.79
CA GLN A 47 9.40 12.04 19.35
C GLN A 47 9.44 12.30 20.86
N VAL A 48 8.47 13.07 21.35
CA VAL A 48 8.32 13.31 22.78
C VAL A 48 7.80 12.02 23.36
N GLU A 49 8.73 11.25 23.89
CA GLU A 49 8.45 10.09 24.73
C GLU A 49 7.69 10.62 25.95
N LEU A 50 6.37 10.40 25.99
CA LEU A 50 5.56 10.70 27.17
C LEU A 50 5.99 9.73 28.28
N ALA A 51 6.89 10.21 29.15
CA ALA A 51 7.25 9.57 30.42
C ALA A 51 6.26 9.96 31.53
#